data_AF-A0A0J6GC36-F1
#
_entry.id   AF-A0A0J6GC36-F1
#
_cell.length_a   1.000
_cell.length_b   1.000
_cell.length_c   1.000
_cell.angle_alpha   90.00
_cell.angle_beta   90.00
_cell.angle_gamma   90.00
#
_symmetry.space_group_name_H-M   'P 1'
#
loop_
_entity.id
_entity.type
_entity.pdbx_description
1 polymer ?
#
loop_
_entity_poly.entity_id
_entity_poly.type
_entity_poly.pdbx_seq_one_letter_code
_entity_poly.pdbx_strand_id
1 'polypeptide(L)'
;MPATIRLAVSGDAQLLPAIETSAAQVFRMIDELSWLAESPPISIERHNHLIALSTCWIALDTEHRPQGFLSAERHGSDLHIYELSVMQSMQGQGTGRRLIEAAKDYARSSRLSFVTLTTFTNVPWNAPFYSRMGFQAKAITDLDQRLAAILSEEYKHGFAPECRCVMAWPVA
;
A
#
# COMPACT_ATOMS: atom_id res chain seq x y z
N MET A 1 2.67 -7.90 -22.21
CA MET A 1 4.02 -7.53 -21.73
C MET A 1 3.90 -7.05 -20.29
N PRO A 2 4.91 -7.24 -19.43
CA PRO A 2 4.81 -6.83 -18.04
C PRO A 2 4.71 -5.29 -17.94
N ALA A 3 3.87 -4.78 -17.03
CA ALA A 3 3.72 -3.34 -16.76
C ALA A 3 5.08 -2.60 -16.57
N THR A 4 5.23 -1.33 -16.85
CA THR A 4 6.47 -0.60 -16.51
C THR A 4 6.30 0.08 -15.15
N ILE A 5 7.26 -0.12 -14.23
CA ILE A 5 7.26 0.58 -12.93
C ILE A 5 8.18 1.80 -13.02
N ARG A 6 7.70 2.97 -12.59
CA ARG A 6 8.52 4.18 -12.44
C ARG A 6 8.10 4.97 -11.20
N LEU A 7 8.93 5.90 -10.76
CA LEU A 7 8.50 6.92 -9.80
C LEU A 7 7.35 7.74 -10.41
N ALA A 8 6.38 8.06 -9.57
CA ALA A 8 5.31 8.97 -9.92
C ALA A 8 5.84 10.41 -9.99
N VAL A 9 5.24 11.21 -10.86
CA VAL A 9 5.48 12.66 -11.00
C VAL A 9 4.19 13.40 -10.65
N SER A 10 4.27 14.72 -10.39
CA SER A 10 3.10 15.49 -9.90
C SER A 10 1.87 15.38 -10.81
N GLY A 11 2.05 15.26 -12.12
CA GLY A 11 0.95 15.04 -13.07
C GLY A 11 0.19 13.72 -12.88
N ASP A 12 0.80 12.70 -12.26
CA ASP A 12 0.13 11.43 -12.00
C ASP A 12 -0.88 11.53 -10.84
N ALA A 13 -0.73 12.50 -9.93
CA ALA A 13 -1.52 12.58 -8.68
C ALA A 13 -3.03 12.61 -8.92
N GLN A 14 -3.47 13.21 -10.04
CA GLN A 14 -4.89 13.30 -10.40
C GLN A 14 -5.49 11.96 -10.85
N LEU A 15 -4.64 11.00 -11.24
CA LEU A 15 -5.06 9.70 -11.76
C LEU A 15 -5.15 8.62 -10.67
N LEU A 16 -4.45 8.81 -9.55
CA LEU A 16 -4.35 7.80 -8.49
C LEU A 16 -5.68 7.54 -7.75
N PRO A 17 -6.51 8.56 -7.42
CA PRO A 17 -7.78 8.32 -6.72
C PRO A 17 -8.72 7.38 -7.46
N ALA A 18 -8.79 7.48 -8.79
CA ALA A 18 -9.63 6.60 -9.61
C ALA A 18 -9.17 5.13 -9.56
N ILE A 19 -7.85 4.90 -9.47
CA ILE A 19 -7.27 3.56 -9.33
C ILE A 19 -7.60 2.99 -7.95
N GLU A 20 -7.50 3.80 -6.90
CA GLU A 20 -7.86 3.40 -5.53
C GLU A 20 -9.35 3.04 -5.41
N THR A 21 -10.24 3.88 -5.94
CA THR A 21 -11.68 3.59 -5.99
C THR A 21 -11.98 2.30 -6.77
N SER A 22 -11.28 2.07 -7.88
CA SER A 22 -11.39 0.80 -8.62
C SER A 22 -10.90 -0.39 -7.78
N ALA A 23 -9.72 -0.28 -7.18
CA ALA A 23 -9.12 -1.35 -6.37
C ALA A 23 -10.01 -1.74 -5.18
N ALA A 24 -10.63 -0.75 -4.52
CA ALA A 24 -11.49 -0.94 -3.36
C ALA A 24 -12.76 -1.75 -3.67
N GLN A 25 -13.20 -1.85 -4.93
CA GLN A 25 -14.40 -2.62 -5.30
C GLN A 25 -14.28 -4.11 -4.95
N VAL A 26 -13.06 -4.66 -4.83
CA VAL A 26 -12.84 -6.04 -4.39
C VAL A 26 -13.41 -6.31 -2.99
N PHE A 27 -13.51 -5.29 -2.13
CA PHE A 27 -14.06 -5.43 -0.78
C PHE A 27 -15.58 -5.64 -0.76
N ARG A 28 -16.30 -5.39 -1.86
CA ARG A 28 -17.74 -5.75 -1.96
C ARG A 28 -18.00 -7.26 -1.86
N MET A 29 -16.96 -8.09 -2.01
CA MET A 29 -17.07 -9.55 -1.83
C MET A 29 -17.12 -9.97 -0.34
N ILE A 30 -16.92 -9.05 0.60
CA ILE A 30 -16.97 -9.29 2.04
C ILE A 30 -17.97 -8.29 2.62
N ASP A 31 -19.13 -8.76 3.06
CA ASP A 31 -20.26 -7.92 3.46
C ASP A 31 -19.87 -6.89 4.54
N GLU A 32 -19.09 -7.30 5.54
CA GLU A 32 -18.64 -6.44 6.66
C GLU A 32 -17.64 -5.35 6.22
N LEU A 33 -17.03 -5.51 5.05
CA LEU A 33 -16.05 -4.58 4.48
C LEU A 33 -16.58 -3.86 3.22
N SER A 34 -17.83 -4.12 2.82
CA SER A 34 -18.42 -3.57 1.60
C SER A 34 -18.41 -2.03 1.54
N TRP A 35 -18.50 -1.37 2.70
CA TRP A 35 -18.41 0.08 2.84
C TRP A 35 -17.06 0.68 2.39
N LEU A 36 -15.99 -0.13 2.34
CA LEU A 36 -14.69 0.32 1.82
C LEU A 36 -14.74 0.67 0.33
N ALA A 37 -15.60 0.01 -0.44
CA ALA A 37 -15.78 0.30 -1.85
C ALA A 37 -16.38 1.69 -2.12
N GLU A 38 -16.90 2.34 -1.09
CA GLU A 38 -17.53 3.67 -1.12
C GLU A 38 -16.74 4.69 -0.27
N SER A 39 -15.66 4.26 0.37
CA SER A 39 -14.80 5.15 1.15
C SER A 39 -14.08 6.14 0.23
N PRO A 40 -13.91 7.40 0.67
CA PRO A 40 -13.21 8.39 -0.13
C PRO A 40 -11.75 7.96 -0.31
N PRO A 41 -11.20 8.08 -1.53
CA PRO A 41 -9.79 7.75 -1.76
C PRO A 41 -8.87 8.77 -1.09
N ILE A 42 -7.58 8.46 -1.02
CA ILE A 42 -6.54 9.42 -0.63
C ILE A 42 -6.65 10.69 -1.49
N SER A 43 -6.54 11.85 -0.84
CA SER A 43 -6.68 13.13 -1.54
C SER A 43 -5.52 13.37 -2.51
N ILE A 44 -5.78 14.14 -3.57
CA ILE A 44 -4.77 14.50 -4.58
C ILE A 44 -3.61 15.27 -3.92
N GLU A 45 -3.89 16.08 -2.91
CA GLU A 45 -2.88 16.82 -2.14
C GLU A 45 -1.95 15.87 -1.38
N ARG A 46 -2.51 14.83 -0.75
CA ARG A 46 -1.70 13.82 -0.06
C ARG A 46 -0.87 13.01 -1.05
N HIS A 47 -1.42 12.64 -2.21
CA HIS A 47 -0.62 12.00 -3.27
C HIS A 47 0.51 12.91 -3.75
N ASN A 48 0.25 14.19 -4.02
CA ASN A 48 1.28 15.15 -4.41
C ASN A 48 2.40 15.27 -3.36
N HIS A 49 2.04 15.26 -2.08
CA HIS A 49 3.02 15.26 -0.99
C HIS A 49 3.94 14.03 -1.04
N LEU A 50 3.37 12.82 -1.16
CA LEU A 50 4.13 11.57 -1.22
C LEU A 50 4.96 11.45 -2.50
N ILE A 51 4.46 11.99 -3.61
CA ILE A 51 5.21 12.12 -4.88
C ILE A 51 6.42 13.03 -4.70
N ALA A 52 6.26 14.18 -4.04
CA ALA A 52 7.36 15.11 -3.79
C ALA A 52 8.47 14.50 -2.91
N LEU A 53 8.12 13.55 -2.03
CA LEU A 53 9.08 12.77 -1.24
C LEU A 53 9.79 11.66 -2.03
N SER A 54 9.46 11.47 -3.32
CA SER A 54 10.00 10.41 -4.19
C SER A 54 9.78 8.99 -3.63
N THR A 55 8.67 8.79 -2.94
CA THR A 55 8.27 7.52 -2.32
C THR A 55 6.93 7.01 -2.85
N CYS A 56 6.59 7.40 -4.08
CA CYS A 56 5.42 6.92 -4.82
C CYS A 56 5.85 6.30 -6.15
N TRP A 57 5.41 5.08 -6.41
CA TRP A 57 5.66 4.36 -7.66
C TRP A 57 4.35 4.06 -8.38
N ILE A 58 4.38 4.12 -9.71
CA ILE A 58 3.24 3.84 -10.57
C ILE A 58 3.57 2.71 -11.54
N ALA A 59 2.60 1.85 -11.77
CA ALA A 59 2.65 0.79 -12.76
C ALA A 59 1.86 1.21 -14.00
N LEU A 60 2.51 1.18 -15.16
CA LEU A 60 1.92 1.55 -16.44
C LEU A 60 1.76 0.32 -17.34
N ASP A 61 0.73 0.29 -18.18
CA ASP A 61 0.65 -0.67 -19.27
C ASP A 61 1.57 -0.30 -20.46
N THR A 62 1.47 -1.04 -21.56
CA THR A 62 2.23 -0.79 -22.80
C THR A 62 1.85 0.49 -23.52
N GLU A 63 0.69 1.07 -23.21
CA GLU A 63 0.19 2.34 -23.76
C GLU A 63 0.46 3.50 -22.78
N HIS A 64 1.31 3.29 -21.77
CA HIS A 64 1.65 4.27 -20.72
C HIS A 64 0.46 4.70 -19.85
N ARG A 65 -0.60 3.89 -19.75
CA ARG A 65 -1.74 4.15 -18.88
C ARG A 65 -1.50 3.58 -17.48
N PRO A 66 -1.68 4.37 -16.41
CA PRO A 66 -1.64 3.87 -15.04
C PRO A 66 -2.61 2.73 -14.77
N GLN A 67 -2.11 1.66 -14.15
CA GLN A 67 -2.88 0.47 -13.76
C GLN A 67 -2.85 0.21 -12.25
N GLY A 68 -1.90 0.82 -11.54
CA GLY A 68 -1.70 0.65 -10.11
C GLY A 68 -0.61 1.56 -9.59
N PHE A 69 -0.57 1.76 -8.27
CA PHE A 69 0.46 2.55 -7.62
C PHE A 69 0.74 2.04 -6.21
N LEU A 70 1.88 2.45 -5.67
CA LEU A 70 2.24 2.28 -4.27
C LEU A 70 2.72 3.63 -3.75
N SER A 71 2.11 4.10 -2.66
CA SER A 71 2.55 5.30 -1.94
C SER A 71 3.11 4.90 -0.58
N ALA A 72 4.30 5.42 -0.28
CA ALA A 72 4.98 5.18 0.98
C ALA A 72 5.60 6.48 1.52
N GLU A 73 6.09 6.46 2.75
CA GLU A 73 6.79 7.58 3.38
C GLU A 73 7.87 7.04 4.32
N ARG A 74 8.98 7.76 4.43
CA ARG A 74 10.07 7.38 5.32
C ARG A 74 9.77 7.86 6.74
N HIS A 75 9.91 6.95 7.71
CA HIS A 75 9.81 7.22 9.15
C HIS A 75 11.09 6.77 9.83
N GLY A 76 12.02 7.71 10.05
CA GLY A 76 13.33 7.40 10.62
C GLY A 76 14.14 6.44 9.73
N SER A 77 14.39 5.23 10.23
CA SER A 77 15.08 4.16 9.50
C SER A 77 14.15 3.29 8.66
N ASP A 78 12.84 3.52 8.66
CA ASP A 78 11.87 2.63 8.03
C ASP A 78 11.16 3.30 6.85
N LEU A 79 10.71 2.51 5.88
CA LEU A 79 9.75 2.93 4.86
C LEU A 79 8.38 2.39 5.24
N HIS A 80 7.38 3.24 5.43
CA HIS A 80 6.02 2.82 5.69
C HIS A 80 5.17 2.97 4.43
N ILE A 81 4.56 1.88 3.96
CA ILE A 81 3.64 1.86 2.84
C ILE A 81 2.27 2.27 3.36
N TYR A 82 1.72 3.36 2.82
CA TYR A 82 0.38 3.83 3.13
C TYR A 82 -0.67 3.19 2.23
N GLU A 83 -0.34 3.02 0.95
CA GLU A 83 -1.32 2.57 -0.03
C GLU A 83 -0.65 1.71 -1.10
N LEU A 84 -1.32 0.61 -1.45
CA LEU A 84 -1.00 -0.23 -2.60
C LEU A 84 -2.32 -0.55 -3.30
N SER A 85 -2.55 0.12 -4.41
CA SER A 85 -3.79 -0.02 -5.18
C SER A 85 -3.47 -0.44 -6.61
N VAL A 86 -4.16 -1.47 -7.07
CA VAL A 86 -4.14 -1.94 -8.46
C VAL A 86 -5.58 -2.02 -8.93
N MET A 87 -5.90 -1.43 -10.08
CA MET A 87 -7.24 -1.43 -10.65
C MET A 87 -7.81 -2.85 -10.65
N GLN A 88 -9.08 -3.01 -10.26
CA GLN A 88 -9.71 -4.31 -10.05
C GLN A 88 -9.54 -5.24 -11.25
N SER A 89 -9.72 -4.73 -12.47
CA SER A 89 -9.59 -5.47 -13.73
C SER A 89 -8.16 -5.97 -14.01
N MET A 90 -7.16 -5.48 -13.29
CA MET A 90 -5.74 -5.78 -13.46
C MET A 90 -5.12 -6.52 -12.26
N GLN A 91 -5.93 -6.83 -11.24
CA GLN A 91 -5.47 -7.60 -10.09
C GLN A 91 -5.14 -9.06 -10.48
N GLY A 92 -4.32 -9.72 -9.67
CA GLY A 92 -3.90 -11.11 -9.92
C GLY A 92 -2.84 -11.30 -11.02
N GLN A 93 -2.43 -10.24 -11.73
CA GLN A 93 -1.47 -10.30 -12.84
C GLN A 93 -0.03 -9.94 -12.44
N GLY A 94 0.25 -9.87 -11.13
CA GLY A 94 1.60 -9.59 -10.60
C GLY A 94 2.00 -8.11 -10.51
N THR A 95 1.13 -7.16 -10.89
CA THR A 95 1.40 -5.71 -10.77
C THR A 95 1.72 -5.29 -9.33
N GLY A 96 0.90 -5.70 -8.36
CA GLY A 96 1.13 -5.37 -6.94
C GLY A 96 2.46 -5.90 -6.40
N ARG A 97 2.85 -7.12 -6.82
CA ARG A 97 4.16 -7.69 -6.47
C ARG A 97 5.30 -6.78 -6.95
N ARG A 98 5.20 -6.26 -8.18
CA ARG A 98 6.27 -5.45 -8.77
C ARG A 98 6.37 -4.05 -8.17
N LEU A 99 5.24 -3.47 -7.77
CA LEU A 99 5.21 -2.24 -6.98
C LEU A 99 5.90 -2.44 -5.62
N ILE A 100 5.62 -3.56 -4.94
CA ILE A 100 6.28 -3.90 -3.66
C ILE A 100 7.79 -4.10 -3.84
N GLU A 101 8.24 -4.80 -4.88
CA GLU A 101 9.68 -4.96 -5.13
C GLU A 101 10.37 -3.61 -5.41
N ALA A 102 9.72 -2.69 -6.13
CA ALA A 102 10.26 -1.34 -6.31
C ALA A 102 10.45 -0.58 -4.98
N ALA A 103 9.49 -0.70 -4.05
CA ALA A 103 9.61 -0.12 -2.71
C ALA A 103 10.73 -0.78 -1.88
N LYS A 104 10.90 -2.10 -1.98
CA LYS A 104 12.01 -2.81 -1.32
C LYS A 104 13.37 -2.41 -1.88
N ASP A 105 13.49 -2.25 -3.19
CA ASP A 105 14.74 -1.82 -3.84
C ASP A 105 15.11 -0.39 -3.45
N TYR A 106 14.11 0.49 -3.32
CA TYR A 106 14.31 1.80 -2.70
C TYR A 106 14.80 1.69 -1.25
N ALA A 107 14.19 0.82 -0.44
CA ALA A 107 14.59 0.66 0.96
C ALA A 107 16.03 0.14 1.10
N ARG A 108 16.42 -0.83 0.27
CA ARG A 108 17.80 -1.34 0.18
C ARG A 108 18.79 -0.24 -0.22
N SER A 109 18.52 0.45 -1.34
CA SER A 109 19.41 1.52 -1.84
C SER A 109 19.54 2.68 -0.85
N SER A 110 18.49 2.94 -0.07
CA SER A 110 18.44 3.97 0.97
C SER A 110 18.98 3.51 2.34
N ARG A 111 19.45 2.25 2.46
CA ARG A 111 19.97 1.64 3.70
C ARG A 111 18.99 1.78 4.88
N LEU A 112 17.70 1.57 4.59
CA LEU A 112 16.65 1.51 5.60
C LEU A 112 16.73 0.18 6.36
N SER A 113 16.04 0.08 7.49
CA SER A 113 15.98 -1.12 8.32
C SER A 113 14.78 -1.99 7.98
N PHE A 114 13.61 -1.39 7.80
CA PHE A 114 12.38 -2.12 7.49
C PHE A 114 11.55 -1.42 6.41
N VAL A 115 10.78 -2.23 5.69
CA VAL A 115 9.55 -1.79 5.00
C VAL A 115 8.37 -2.25 5.85
N THR A 116 7.48 -1.35 6.23
CA THR A 116 6.33 -1.63 7.11
C THR A 116 5.02 -1.23 6.44
N LEU A 117 3.92 -1.85 6.85
CA LEU A 117 2.56 -1.51 6.41
C LEU A 117 1.53 -1.98 7.43
N THR A 118 0.31 -1.47 7.34
CA THR A 118 -0.88 -2.03 8.00
C THR A 118 -1.80 -2.69 6.97
N THR A 119 -2.42 -3.80 7.33
CA THR A 119 -3.32 -4.51 6.44
C THR A 119 -4.34 -5.35 7.20
N PHE A 120 -5.32 -5.92 6.49
CA PHE A 120 -6.29 -6.82 7.09
C PHE A 120 -5.67 -8.20 7.36
N THR A 121 -5.89 -8.69 8.56
CA THR A 121 -5.37 -10.00 9.02
C THR A 121 -6.04 -11.17 8.28
N ASN A 122 -7.36 -11.11 8.12
CA ASN A 122 -8.17 -12.24 7.64
C ASN A 122 -8.67 -12.10 6.19
N VAL A 123 -8.33 -11.02 5.50
CA VAL A 123 -8.71 -10.84 4.09
C VAL A 123 -7.73 -11.62 3.20
N PRO A 124 -8.19 -12.56 2.35
CA PRO A 124 -7.30 -13.50 1.63
C PRO A 124 -6.25 -12.85 0.72
N TRP A 125 -6.55 -11.66 0.18
CA TRP A 125 -5.66 -10.90 -0.70
C TRP A 125 -4.79 -9.86 0.03
N ASN A 126 -4.88 -9.75 1.36
CA ASN A 126 -4.14 -8.78 2.17
C ASN A 126 -2.96 -9.44 2.90
N ALA A 127 -3.05 -9.74 4.21
CA ALA A 127 -1.91 -10.30 4.95
C ALA A 127 -1.24 -11.50 4.25
N PRO A 128 -1.97 -12.48 3.68
CA PRO A 128 -1.36 -13.57 2.93
C PRO A 128 -0.57 -13.14 1.68
N PHE A 129 -0.98 -12.07 1.00
CA PHE A 129 -0.24 -11.52 -0.13
C PHE A 129 1.13 -10.99 0.32
N TYR A 130 1.18 -10.22 1.41
CA TYR A 130 2.42 -9.69 1.94
C TYR A 130 3.31 -10.78 2.57
N SER A 131 2.73 -11.79 3.21
CA SER A 131 3.47 -12.96 3.71
C SER A 131 4.23 -13.69 2.59
N ARG A 132 3.59 -13.89 1.43
CA ARG A 132 4.25 -14.48 0.25
C ARG A 132 5.39 -13.61 -0.30
N MET A 133 5.39 -12.33 0.03
CA MET A 133 6.44 -11.36 -0.31
C MET A 133 7.51 -11.25 0.78
N GLY A 134 7.45 -12.09 1.83
CA GLY A 134 8.43 -12.14 2.91
C GLY A 134 8.17 -11.15 4.05
N PHE A 135 7.07 -10.40 4.03
CA PHE A 135 6.67 -9.62 5.20
C PHE A 135 6.19 -10.56 6.31
N GLN A 136 6.43 -10.19 7.55
CA GLN A 136 6.00 -10.92 8.73
C GLN A 136 5.11 -10.04 9.60
N ALA A 137 4.03 -10.61 10.14
CA ALA A 137 3.19 -9.90 11.09
C ALA A 137 3.99 -9.63 12.37
N LYS A 138 3.93 -8.39 12.87
CA LYS A 138 4.54 -8.03 14.15
C LYS A 138 3.57 -8.31 15.29
N ALA A 139 4.06 -8.87 16.40
CA ALA A 139 3.27 -8.96 17.62
C ALA A 139 3.00 -7.55 18.16
N ILE A 140 1.86 -7.36 18.82
CA ILE A 140 1.46 -6.06 19.40
C ILE A 140 2.54 -5.54 20.37
N THR A 141 3.19 -6.45 21.11
CA THR A 141 4.28 -6.12 22.04
C THR A 141 5.54 -5.59 21.37
N ASP A 142 5.72 -5.84 20.07
CA ASP A 142 6.92 -5.48 19.31
C ASP A 142 6.70 -4.25 18.43
N LEU A 143 5.51 -3.63 18.52
CA LEU A 143 5.18 -2.42 17.80
C LEU A 143 5.85 -1.21 18.45
N ASP A 144 6.47 -0.37 17.63
CA ASP A 144 6.88 0.95 18.07
C ASP A 144 5.63 1.84 18.31
N GLN A 145 5.83 2.97 19.00
CA GLN A 145 4.74 3.90 19.33
C GLN A 145 4.00 4.41 18.08
N ARG A 146 4.70 4.58 16.96
CA ARG A 146 4.14 5.08 15.70
C ARG A 146 3.21 4.05 15.07
N LEU A 147 3.65 2.79 14.95
CA LEU A 147 2.86 1.69 14.37
C LEU A 147 1.64 1.38 15.24
N ALA A 148 1.78 1.43 16.56
CA ALA A 148 0.65 1.33 17.48
C ALA A 148 -0.35 2.49 17.30
N ALA A 149 0.15 3.71 17.12
CA ALA A 149 -0.71 4.87 16.85
C ALA A 149 -1.44 4.75 15.50
N ILE A 150 -0.78 4.27 14.44
CA ILE A 150 -1.42 4.03 13.14
C ILE A 150 -2.59 3.06 13.27
N LEU A 151 -2.39 1.90 13.93
CA LEU A 151 -3.49 0.95 14.18
C LEU A 151 -4.61 1.58 15.02
N SER A 152 -4.25 2.35 16.05
CA SER A 152 -5.26 3.02 16.88
C SER A 152 -6.10 4.02 16.10
N GLU A 153 -5.51 4.80 15.19
CA GLU A 153 -6.25 5.73 14.33
C GLU A 153 -7.13 4.97 13.33
N GLU A 154 -6.63 3.88 12.75
CA GLU A 154 -7.43 3.01 11.88
C GLU A 154 -8.71 2.52 12.59
N TYR A 155 -8.61 2.06 13.84
CA TYR A 155 -9.80 1.64 14.60
C TYR A 155 -10.76 2.80 14.91
N LYS A 156 -10.25 4.02 15.15
CA LYS A 156 -11.10 5.22 15.31
C LYS A 156 -11.85 5.59 14.04
N HIS A 157 -11.31 5.22 12.87
CA HIS A 157 -11.92 5.44 11.56
C HIS A 157 -12.89 4.32 11.13
N GLY A 158 -13.28 3.43 12.05
CA GLY A 158 -14.38 2.48 11.84
C GLY A 158 -13.95 1.04 11.55
N PHE A 159 -12.65 0.76 11.51
CA PHE A 159 -12.19 -0.63 11.45
C PHE A 159 -12.47 -1.35 12.76
N ALA A 160 -13.00 -2.57 12.67
CA ALA A 160 -13.23 -3.40 13.84
C ALA A 160 -11.91 -3.65 14.60
N PRO A 161 -11.93 -3.72 15.94
CA PRO A 161 -10.75 -4.09 16.71
C PRO A 161 -10.13 -5.40 16.18
N GLU A 162 -8.80 -5.48 16.18
CA GLU A 162 -8.03 -6.68 15.81
C GLU A 162 -8.18 -7.17 14.35
N CYS A 163 -8.98 -6.51 13.51
CA CYS A 163 -9.09 -6.88 12.10
C CYS A 163 -7.87 -6.44 11.26
N ARG A 164 -7.07 -5.52 11.81
CA ARG A 164 -5.86 -4.95 11.21
C ARG A 164 -4.62 -5.48 11.92
N CYS A 165 -3.55 -5.71 11.18
CA CYS A 165 -2.23 -6.01 11.71
C CYS A 165 -1.14 -5.19 11.00
N VAL A 166 -0.02 -5.01 11.69
CA VAL A 166 1.20 -4.47 11.10
C VAL A 166 2.02 -5.62 10.54
N MET A 167 2.54 -5.42 9.33
CA MET A 167 3.51 -6.33 8.73
C MET A 167 4.81 -5.60 8.42
N ALA A 168 5.93 -6.27 8.62
CA ALA A 168 7.27 -5.73 8.39
C ALA A 168 8.11 -6.69 7.55
N TRP A 169 8.90 -6.13 6.64
CA TRP A 169 9.92 -6.83 5.88
C TRP A 169 11.30 -6.23 6.24
N PRO A 170 12.24 -7.01 6.75
CA PRO A 170 13.58 -6.53 7.05
C PRO A 170 14.36 -6.27 5.75
N VAL A 171 15.00 -5.11 5.69
CA VAL A 171 15.94 -4.76 4.63
C VAL A 171 17.27 -5.42 4.98
N ALA A 172 17.60 -6.50 4.27
CA ALA A 172 18.90 -7.17 4.38
C ALA A 172 19.96 -6.48 3.50
#